data_AF-A0A3P9C4G8-F1
#
_entry.id   AF-A0A3P9C4G8-F1
#
_cell.length_a   1.000
_cell.length_b   1.000
_cell.length_c   1.000
_cell.angle_alpha   90.00
_cell.angle_beta   90.00
_cell.angle_gamma   90.00
#
_symmetry.space_group_name_H-M   'P 1'
#
loop_
_entity.id
_entity.type
_entity.pdbx_description
1 polymer ?
#
loop_
_entity_poly.entity_id
_entity_poly.type
_entity_poly.pdbx_seq_one_letter_code
_entity_poly.pdbx_strand_id
1 'polypeptide(L)'
;IFNHTDSLRPSLQLFENFVQASTCKGTLQAFSILCRQLELDPLDHSNFYNSLKAAVSTWKVKALWTKLDKRAQQKVYSQNKACQGTRCLIIGGGPCGLRTAIELTLLGCKVVVIEKRDTFSRNNVLHLWPYTIHDLRGLGAKKFYGKFCAGSIDHISERRAFLPSCLCFLALSLNIIYGSLCSSSGHGWRAEIRPSGHPVSDFEFDVVIGADGRRSTLDGFRRKEFRGKLAIAITANFVNRNTTAEAKVEEISGVAFIFNQKFFLELKEDTGESGKNVAVGK
;
A
#
# COMPACT_ATOMS: atom_id res chain seq x y z
N ILE A 1 -34.39 14.76 -26.22
CA ILE A 1 -33.65 13.54 -25.84
C ILE A 1 -32.21 13.97 -25.59
N PHE A 2 -31.89 14.31 -24.34
CA PHE A 2 -30.51 14.62 -23.95
C PHE A 2 -29.76 13.29 -23.87
N ASN A 3 -28.71 13.15 -24.68
CA ASN A 3 -27.85 11.97 -24.67
C ASN A 3 -27.15 11.87 -23.31
N HIS A 4 -27.56 10.90 -22.51
CA HIS A 4 -26.98 10.54 -21.21
C HIS A 4 -25.52 10.01 -21.29
N THR A 5 -24.89 10.07 -22.46
CA THR A 5 -23.61 9.44 -22.77
C THR A 5 -22.40 10.38 -22.70
N ASP A 6 -22.58 11.70 -22.70
CA ASP A 6 -21.45 12.65 -22.65
C ASP A 6 -20.97 12.98 -21.22
N SER A 7 -21.79 12.78 -20.18
CA SER A 7 -21.38 12.96 -18.78
C SER A 7 -20.62 11.76 -18.18
N LEU A 8 -20.63 10.60 -18.84
CA LEU A 8 -19.96 9.37 -18.39
C LEU A 8 -18.48 9.28 -18.80
N ARG A 9 -18.07 10.01 -19.84
CA ARG A 9 -16.68 10.03 -20.33
C ARG A 9 -15.71 10.76 -19.38
N PRO A 10 -16.10 11.88 -18.73
CA PRO A 10 -15.25 12.55 -17.74
C PRO A 10 -14.94 11.70 -16.51
N SER A 11 -15.93 11.02 -15.91
CA SER A 11 -15.72 10.28 -14.65
C SER A 11 -14.79 9.08 -14.80
N LEU A 12 -14.93 8.33 -15.91
CA LEU A 12 -14.03 7.23 -16.24
C LEU A 12 -12.60 7.74 -16.50
N GLN A 13 -12.44 8.83 -17.25
CA GLN A 13 -11.11 9.39 -17.53
C GLN A 13 -10.41 9.86 -16.25
N LEU A 14 -11.13 10.53 -15.35
CA LEU A 14 -10.61 10.94 -14.05
C LEU A 14 -10.17 9.73 -13.22
N PHE A 15 -10.96 8.65 -13.22
CA PHE A 15 -10.63 7.42 -12.52
C PHE A 15 -9.43 6.70 -13.16
N GLU A 16 -9.35 6.64 -14.48
CA GLU A 16 -8.21 6.07 -15.20
C GLU A 16 -6.92 6.86 -14.92
N ASN A 17 -6.97 8.19 -14.88
CA ASN A 17 -5.83 9.04 -14.50
C ASN A 17 -5.36 8.75 -13.07
N PHE A 18 -6.29 8.58 -12.13
CA PHE A 18 -5.98 8.18 -10.76
C PHE A 18 -5.31 6.80 -10.69
N VAL A 19 -5.86 5.81 -11.40
CA VAL A 19 -5.32 4.45 -11.45
C VAL A 19 -3.94 4.38 -12.09
N GLN A 20 -3.68 5.19 -13.12
CA GLN A 20 -2.43 5.18 -13.89
C GLN A 20 -1.32 6.07 -13.28
N ALA A 21 -1.63 6.86 -12.25
CA ALA A 21 -0.65 7.70 -11.60
C ALA A 21 0.52 6.87 -11.02
N SER A 22 1.75 7.29 -11.32
CA SER A 22 2.97 6.51 -11.04
C SER A 22 3.78 7.02 -9.84
N THR A 23 3.36 8.14 -9.23
CA THR A 23 4.02 8.75 -8.07
C THR A 23 3.00 8.97 -6.96
N CYS A 24 3.43 8.91 -5.70
CA CYS A 24 2.57 9.16 -4.54
C CYS A 24 1.80 10.48 -4.65
N LYS A 25 2.53 11.57 -4.88
CA LYS A 25 1.97 12.92 -5.07
C LYS A 25 1.01 12.98 -6.26
N GLY A 26 1.37 12.36 -7.38
CA GLY A 26 0.50 12.28 -8.56
C GLY A 26 -0.80 11.52 -8.29
N THR A 27 -0.73 10.40 -7.56
CA THR A 27 -1.91 9.62 -7.19
C THR A 27 -2.84 10.42 -6.28
N LEU A 28 -2.32 11.11 -5.26
CA LEU A 28 -3.12 11.96 -4.39
C LEU A 28 -3.73 13.16 -5.12
N GLN A 29 -2.97 13.79 -6.01
CA GLN A 29 -3.47 14.90 -6.82
C GLN A 29 -4.60 14.43 -7.75
N ALA A 30 -4.41 13.31 -8.45
CA ALA A 30 -5.43 12.73 -9.31
C ALA A 30 -6.69 12.33 -8.52
N PHE A 31 -6.53 11.78 -7.32
CA PHE A 31 -7.63 11.44 -6.42
C PHE A 31 -8.40 12.68 -5.93
N SER A 32 -7.68 13.75 -5.55
CA SER A 32 -8.31 15.02 -5.15
C SER A 32 -9.09 15.66 -6.30
N ILE A 33 -8.55 15.64 -7.52
CA ILE A 33 -9.25 16.10 -8.72
C ILE A 33 -10.49 15.24 -9.00
N LEU A 34 -10.36 13.91 -8.91
CA LEU A 34 -11.48 12.97 -9.05
C LEU A 34 -12.60 13.29 -8.06
N CYS A 35 -12.29 13.42 -6.77
CA CYS A 35 -13.29 13.71 -5.73
C CYS A 35 -13.97 15.06 -5.99
N ARG A 36 -13.20 16.11 -6.28
CA ARG A 36 -13.75 17.45 -6.54
C ARG A 36 -14.67 17.48 -7.77
N GLN A 37 -14.28 16.82 -8.85
CA GLN A 37 -15.05 16.82 -10.11
C GLN A 37 -16.28 15.91 -10.08
N LEU A 38 -16.28 14.91 -9.20
CA LEU A 38 -17.41 14.01 -8.99
C LEU A 38 -18.22 14.36 -7.73
N GLU A 39 -17.93 15.50 -7.11
CA GLU A 39 -18.60 16.00 -5.90
C GLU A 39 -18.62 14.96 -4.75
N LEU A 40 -17.52 14.22 -4.60
CA LEU A 40 -17.33 13.23 -3.55
C LEU A 40 -16.61 13.86 -2.37
N ASP A 41 -17.13 13.64 -1.15
CA ASP A 41 -16.43 14.01 0.08
C ASP A 41 -15.61 12.83 0.63
N PRO A 42 -14.26 12.86 0.55
CA PRO A 42 -13.41 11.82 1.11
C PRO A 42 -13.47 11.72 2.65
N LEU A 43 -14.07 12.69 3.35
CA LEU A 43 -14.27 12.65 4.80
C LEU A 43 -15.54 11.87 5.19
N ASP A 44 -16.50 11.69 4.28
CA ASP A 44 -17.68 10.83 4.46
C ASP A 44 -17.31 9.35 4.24
N HIS A 45 -16.42 8.83 5.08
CA HIS A 45 -15.91 7.47 5.00
C HIS A 45 -17.00 6.37 4.93
N SER A 46 -18.18 6.61 5.51
CA SER A 46 -19.29 5.65 5.53
C SER A 46 -19.94 5.47 4.15
N ASN A 47 -20.03 6.54 3.35
CA ASN A 47 -20.70 6.51 2.04
C ASN A 47 -19.75 6.63 0.86
N PHE A 48 -18.51 7.10 1.08
CA PHE A 48 -17.55 7.43 0.02
C PHE A 48 -17.41 6.33 -1.02
N TYR A 49 -17.20 5.08 -0.61
CA TYR A 49 -17.06 3.95 -1.54
C TYR A 49 -18.30 3.76 -2.42
N ASN A 50 -19.49 3.82 -1.83
CA ASN A 50 -20.74 3.65 -2.56
C ASN A 50 -20.98 4.80 -3.56
N SER A 51 -20.69 6.04 -3.14
CA SER A 51 -20.77 7.23 -3.98
C SER A 51 -19.77 7.19 -5.14
N LEU A 52 -18.51 6.81 -4.86
CA LEU A 52 -17.48 6.64 -5.89
C LEU A 52 -17.87 5.55 -6.91
N LYS A 53 -18.34 4.41 -6.43
CA LYS A 53 -18.80 3.30 -7.27
C LYS A 53 -19.98 3.71 -8.15
N ALA A 54 -20.93 4.48 -7.61
CA ALA A 54 -22.07 4.99 -8.35
C ALA A 54 -21.64 6.02 -9.41
N ALA A 55 -20.71 6.92 -9.09
CA ALA A 55 -20.21 7.94 -10.00
C ALA A 55 -19.34 7.37 -11.13
N VAL A 56 -18.64 6.25 -10.88
CA VAL A 56 -17.79 5.55 -11.86
C VAL A 56 -18.42 4.20 -12.24
N SER A 57 -19.58 4.26 -12.90
CA SER A 57 -20.35 3.08 -13.31
C SER A 57 -20.15 2.75 -14.80
N THR A 58 -19.05 2.08 -15.15
CA THR A 58 -18.80 1.62 -16.53
C THR A 58 -18.35 0.16 -16.58
N TRP A 59 -18.51 -0.49 -17.74
CA TRP A 59 -18.09 -1.88 -17.94
C TRP A 59 -16.59 -2.09 -17.69
N LYS A 60 -15.75 -1.07 -17.93
CA LYS A 60 -14.29 -1.11 -17.73
C LYS A 60 -13.85 -1.25 -16.27
N VAL A 61 -14.70 -0.85 -15.32
CA VAL A 61 -14.41 -0.89 -13.87
C VAL A 61 -15.30 -1.87 -13.11
N LYS A 62 -16.34 -2.43 -13.75
CA LYS A 62 -17.26 -3.40 -13.14
C LYS A 62 -16.54 -4.56 -12.44
N ALA A 63 -15.50 -5.12 -13.08
CA ALA A 63 -14.72 -6.22 -12.50
C ALA A 63 -13.95 -5.83 -11.22
N LEU A 64 -13.53 -4.57 -11.09
CA LEU A 64 -12.92 -4.05 -9.87
C LEU A 64 -13.97 -3.98 -8.75
N TRP A 65 -15.13 -3.37 -9.03
CA TRP A 65 -16.22 -3.26 -8.07
C TRP A 65 -16.72 -4.61 -7.57
N THR A 66 -16.90 -5.59 -8.47
CA THR A 66 -17.27 -6.96 -8.07
C THR A 66 -16.28 -7.58 -7.08
N LYS A 67 -14.98 -7.34 -7.26
CA LYS A 67 -13.95 -7.87 -6.35
C LYS A 67 -14.00 -7.21 -4.97
N LEU A 68 -14.11 -5.88 -4.95
CA LEU A 68 -14.16 -5.10 -3.72
C LEU A 68 -15.46 -5.35 -2.94
N ASP A 69 -16.61 -5.42 -3.63
CA ASP A 69 -17.89 -5.81 -3.03
C ASP A 69 -17.82 -7.22 -2.43
N LYS A 70 -17.25 -8.19 -3.16
CA LYS A 70 -17.11 -9.56 -2.67
C LYS A 70 -16.28 -9.61 -1.38
N ARG A 71 -15.25 -8.76 -1.26
CA ARG A 71 -14.48 -8.65 -0.01
C ARG A 71 -15.34 -8.02 1.09
N ALA A 72 -15.97 -6.87 0.84
CA ALA A 72 -16.78 -6.16 1.83
C ALA A 72 -18.01 -6.96 2.34
N GLN A 73 -18.52 -7.90 1.54
CA GLN A 73 -19.65 -8.76 1.88
C GLN A 73 -19.29 -9.96 2.78
N GLN A 74 -18.00 -10.16 3.11
CA GLN A 74 -17.64 -11.23 4.05
C GLN A 74 -18.26 -10.99 5.42
N LYS A 75 -18.75 -12.06 6.05
CA LYS A 75 -19.50 -12.02 7.31
C LYS A 75 -18.77 -11.27 8.44
N VAL A 76 -17.45 -11.37 8.50
CA VAL A 76 -16.60 -10.71 9.50
C VAL A 76 -16.76 -9.19 9.52
N TYR A 77 -17.06 -8.57 8.37
CA TYR A 77 -17.21 -7.12 8.28
C TYR A 77 -18.60 -6.63 8.72
N SER A 78 -19.57 -7.53 8.91
CA SER A 78 -20.94 -7.20 9.30
C SER A 78 -21.54 -6.04 8.48
N GLN A 79 -21.38 -6.09 7.15
CA GLN A 79 -21.81 -5.02 6.23
C GLN A 79 -21.22 -3.65 6.59
N ASN A 80 -19.93 -3.59 6.91
CA ASN A 80 -19.22 -2.37 7.32
C ASN A 80 -19.65 -1.80 8.67
N LYS A 81 -20.20 -2.62 9.57
CA LYS A 81 -20.71 -2.16 10.87
C LYS A 81 -20.04 -2.82 12.08
N ALA A 82 -19.13 -3.76 11.87
CA ALA A 82 -18.51 -4.53 12.95
C ALA A 82 -17.78 -3.64 13.99
N CYS A 83 -17.18 -2.53 13.54
CA CYS A 83 -16.45 -1.59 14.37
C CYS A 83 -16.94 -0.14 14.16
N GLN A 84 -18.21 0.05 13.81
CA GLN A 84 -18.79 1.37 13.56
C GLN A 84 -18.58 2.31 14.76
N GLY A 85 -18.18 3.55 14.48
CA GLY A 85 -17.89 4.56 15.50
C GLY A 85 -16.47 4.51 16.06
N THR A 86 -15.69 3.47 15.75
CA THR A 86 -14.28 3.40 16.16
C THR A 86 -13.41 4.28 15.26
N ARG A 87 -12.58 5.12 15.87
CA ARG A 87 -11.62 6.01 15.19
C ARG A 87 -10.21 5.43 15.30
N CYS A 88 -9.55 5.25 14.17
CA CYS A 88 -8.23 4.62 14.10
C CYS A 88 -7.18 5.55 13.48
N LEU A 89 -6.05 5.70 14.14
CA LEU A 89 -4.86 6.35 13.59
C LEU A 89 -3.81 5.29 13.20
N ILE A 90 -3.35 5.31 11.95
CA ILE A 90 -2.24 4.48 11.47
C ILE A 90 -1.03 5.35 11.22
N ILE A 91 0.10 5.00 11.83
CA ILE A 91 1.38 5.67 11.67
C ILE A 91 2.22 4.87 10.68
N GLY A 92 2.37 5.37 9.46
CA GLY A 92 3.15 4.74 8.38
C GLY A 92 2.29 4.28 7.20
N GLY A 93 2.51 4.90 6.05
CA GLY A 93 1.85 4.59 4.77
C GLY A 93 2.57 3.52 3.94
N GLY A 94 3.31 2.61 4.58
CA GLY A 94 3.92 1.46 3.90
C GLY A 94 2.91 0.34 3.58
N PRO A 95 3.33 -0.74 2.89
CA PRO A 95 2.44 -1.84 2.51
C PRO A 95 1.61 -2.42 3.66
N CYS A 96 2.23 -2.63 4.83
CA CYS A 96 1.53 -3.17 6.00
C CYS A 96 0.49 -2.18 6.56
N GLY A 97 0.87 -0.91 6.77
CA GLY A 97 -0.04 0.11 7.30
C GLY A 97 -1.22 0.37 6.38
N LEU A 98 -0.97 0.48 5.07
CA LEU A 98 -2.01 0.62 4.05
C LEU A 98 -2.93 -0.61 3.98
N ARG A 99 -2.38 -1.82 4.11
CA ARG A 99 -3.19 -3.04 4.13
C ARG A 99 -4.07 -3.12 5.38
N THR A 100 -3.55 -2.73 6.54
CA THR A 100 -4.33 -2.62 7.78
C THR A 100 -5.44 -1.58 7.65
N ALA A 101 -5.14 -0.44 7.00
CA ALA A 101 -6.10 0.61 6.76
C ALA A 101 -7.32 0.10 5.96
N ILE A 102 -7.10 -0.68 4.91
CA ILE A 102 -8.19 -1.32 4.14
C ILE A 102 -9.07 -2.20 5.05
N GLU A 103 -8.50 -3.06 5.90
CA GLU A 103 -9.31 -3.92 6.79
C GLU A 103 -10.13 -3.11 7.79
N LEU A 104 -9.52 -2.08 8.40
CA LEU A 104 -10.23 -1.23 9.36
C LEU A 104 -11.35 -0.45 8.70
N THR A 105 -11.14 0.06 7.47
CA THR A 105 -12.23 0.66 6.70
C THR A 105 -13.33 -0.36 6.44
N LEU A 106 -13.01 -1.59 6.01
CA LEU A 106 -14.01 -2.64 5.75
C LEU A 106 -14.80 -3.03 7.00
N LEU A 107 -14.20 -2.94 8.20
CA LEU A 107 -14.89 -3.14 9.48
C LEU A 107 -15.83 -1.98 9.87
N GLY A 108 -15.74 -0.83 9.21
CA GLY A 108 -16.56 0.36 9.49
C GLY A 108 -15.88 1.42 10.35
N CYS A 109 -14.57 1.34 10.55
CA CYS A 109 -13.83 2.35 11.30
C CYS A 109 -13.64 3.63 10.50
N LYS A 110 -13.55 4.77 11.20
CA LYS A 110 -12.97 6.00 10.64
C LYS A 110 -11.45 5.91 10.72
N VAL A 111 -10.78 5.77 9.58
CA VAL A 111 -9.33 5.54 9.52
C VAL A 111 -8.61 6.78 9.00
N VAL A 112 -7.59 7.22 9.74
CA VAL A 112 -6.64 8.25 9.31
C VAL A 112 -5.24 7.62 9.23
N VAL A 113 -4.58 7.76 8.09
CA VAL A 113 -3.20 7.30 7.89
C VAL A 113 -2.28 8.52 7.80
N ILE A 114 -1.23 8.53 8.62
CA ILE A 114 -0.17 9.55 8.55
C ILE A 114 1.11 8.92 8.01
N GLU A 115 1.77 9.59 7.06
CA GLU A 115 3.06 9.17 6.51
C GLU A 115 4.05 10.33 6.50
N LYS A 116 5.27 10.05 6.96
CA LYS A 116 6.36 11.03 7.04
C LYS A 116 6.87 11.48 5.68
N ARG A 117 6.84 10.61 4.67
CA ARG A 117 7.33 10.89 3.32
C ARG A 117 6.20 11.34 2.39
N ASP A 118 6.57 12.06 1.34
CA ASP A 118 5.68 12.39 0.21
C ASP A 118 5.89 11.48 -1.01
N THR A 119 6.82 10.54 -0.92
CA THR A 119 7.28 9.73 -2.04
C THR A 119 7.55 8.28 -1.61
N PHE A 120 7.20 7.33 -2.49
CA PHE A 120 7.63 5.93 -2.39
C PHE A 120 8.90 5.74 -3.19
N SER A 121 10.05 5.90 -2.53
CA SER A 121 11.34 5.90 -3.21
C SER A 121 11.98 4.52 -3.35
N ARG A 122 11.55 3.53 -2.56
CA ARG A 122 12.18 2.20 -2.51
C ARG A 122 11.86 1.37 -3.74
N ASN A 123 12.91 0.85 -4.38
CA ASN A 123 12.81 -0.02 -5.55
C ASN A 123 13.03 -1.49 -5.21
N ASN A 124 13.39 -1.81 -3.96
CA ASN A 124 13.60 -3.17 -3.52
C ASN A 124 12.37 -4.02 -3.82
N VAL A 125 12.65 -5.26 -4.19
CA VAL A 125 11.67 -6.25 -4.62
C VAL A 125 11.34 -7.15 -3.44
N LEU A 126 10.05 -7.26 -3.14
CA LEU A 126 9.52 -8.13 -2.10
C LEU A 126 8.97 -9.40 -2.73
N HIS A 127 9.40 -10.54 -2.23
CA HIS A 127 8.76 -11.82 -2.51
C HIS A 127 7.38 -11.87 -1.84
N LEU A 128 6.40 -12.44 -2.54
CA LEU A 128 5.01 -12.57 -2.12
C LEU A 128 4.64 -14.04 -2.00
N TRP A 129 4.18 -14.44 -0.82
CA TRP A 129 3.62 -15.78 -0.65
C TRP A 129 2.31 -15.93 -1.43
N PRO A 130 1.90 -17.17 -1.78
CA PRO A 130 0.69 -17.42 -2.56
C PRO A 130 -0.58 -16.77 -1.99
N TYR A 131 -0.73 -16.76 -0.66
CA TYR A 131 -1.89 -16.13 -0.02
C TYR A 131 -1.90 -14.60 -0.18
N THR A 132 -0.72 -13.96 -0.17
CA THR A 132 -0.57 -12.51 -0.37
C THR A 132 -0.91 -12.16 -1.82
N ILE A 133 -0.47 -12.97 -2.79
CA ILE A 133 -0.86 -12.80 -4.20
C ILE A 133 -2.37 -12.92 -4.34
N HIS A 134 -2.98 -13.93 -3.72
CA HIS A 134 -4.42 -14.13 -3.74
C HIS A 134 -5.18 -12.96 -3.11
N ASP A 135 -4.73 -12.47 -1.95
CA ASP A 135 -5.33 -11.31 -1.26
C ASP A 135 -5.28 -10.04 -2.13
N LEU A 136 -4.11 -9.71 -2.69
CA LEU A 136 -3.94 -8.55 -3.57
C LEU A 136 -4.73 -8.68 -4.88
N ARG A 137 -4.81 -9.88 -5.48
CA ARG A 137 -5.71 -10.16 -6.63
C ARG A 137 -7.18 -9.98 -6.24
N GLY A 138 -7.55 -10.32 -5.01
CA GLY A 138 -8.87 -10.11 -4.42
C GLY A 138 -9.20 -8.62 -4.25
N LEU A 139 -8.19 -7.78 -4.02
CA LEU A 139 -8.31 -6.32 -3.96
C LEU A 139 -8.17 -5.62 -5.33
N GLY A 140 -8.10 -6.38 -6.41
CA GLY A 140 -8.03 -5.83 -7.77
C GLY A 140 -6.66 -5.33 -8.20
N ALA A 141 -5.55 -5.80 -7.59
CA ALA A 141 -4.19 -5.37 -7.90
C ALA A 141 -3.86 -5.34 -9.41
N LYS A 142 -4.38 -6.28 -10.21
CA LYS A 142 -4.17 -6.31 -11.67
C LYS A 142 -4.76 -5.12 -12.43
N LYS A 143 -5.80 -4.46 -11.88
CA LYS A 143 -6.38 -3.23 -12.46
C LYS A 143 -5.45 -2.04 -12.26
N PHE A 144 -4.78 -1.97 -11.12
CA PHE A 144 -3.86 -0.90 -10.75
C PHE A 144 -2.44 -1.14 -11.28
N TYR A 145 -2.05 -2.40 -11.42
CA TYR A 145 -0.76 -2.81 -11.96
C TYR A 145 -0.94 -4.00 -12.91
N GLY A 146 -1.01 -3.73 -14.22
CA GLY A 146 -1.31 -4.76 -15.23
C GLY A 146 -0.31 -5.93 -15.28
N LYS A 147 0.94 -5.69 -14.85
CA LYS A 147 1.99 -6.71 -14.75
C LYS A 147 1.98 -7.49 -13.41
N PHE A 148 1.03 -7.22 -12.51
CA PHE A 148 0.97 -7.85 -11.19
C PHE A 148 0.91 -9.38 -11.28
N CYS A 149 1.97 -10.05 -10.83
CA CYS A 149 2.13 -11.50 -10.82
C CYS A 149 1.66 -12.15 -12.13
N ALA A 150 2.16 -11.65 -13.26
CA ALA A 150 1.92 -12.23 -14.58
C ALA A 150 2.79 -13.49 -14.77
N GLY A 151 2.20 -14.59 -15.24
CA GLY A 151 2.89 -15.88 -15.34
C GLY A 151 3.27 -16.42 -13.95
N SER A 152 4.55 -16.77 -13.78
CA SER A 152 5.13 -17.28 -12.55
C SER A 152 5.73 -16.21 -11.63
N ILE A 153 5.58 -14.91 -11.95
CA ILE A 153 6.11 -13.81 -11.12
C ILE A 153 5.44 -13.82 -9.74
N ASP A 154 6.24 -13.94 -8.69
CA ASP A 154 5.79 -13.97 -7.30
C ASP A 154 6.32 -12.80 -6.46
N HIS A 155 6.84 -11.75 -7.11
CA HIS A 155 7.45 -10.61 -6.44
C HIS A 155 6.96 -9.27 -6.97
N ILE A 156 7.17 -8.21 -6.18
CA ILE A 156 6.83 -6.84 -6.57
C ILE A 156 7.77 -5.81 -5.95
N SER A 157 8.05 -4.73 -6.70
CA SER A 157 8.70 -3.54 -6.13
C SER A 157 7.78 -2.78 -5.16
N GLU A 158 8.34 -2.31 -4.04
CA GLU A 158 7.61 -1.59 -2.98
C GLU A 158 6.82 -0.37 -3.50
N ARG A 159 7.26 0.24 -4.61
CA ARG A 159 6.68 1.48 -5.17
C ARG A 159 5.31 1.30 -5.84
N ARG A 160 4.92 0.10 -6.30
CA ARG A 160 3.93 -0.03 -7.40
C ARG A 160 2.56 -0.64 -7.08
N ALA A 161 2.31 -1.31 -5.94
CA ALA A 161 1.03 -2.03 -5.72
C ALA A 161 -0.03 -1.34 -4.85
N PHE A 162 0.36 -0.49 -3.89
CA PHE A 162 -0.53 -0.30 -2.73
C PHE A 162 -1.35 0.98 -2.76
N LEU A 163 -0.93 2.05 -3.43
CA LEU A 163 -1.61 3.35 -3.28
C LEU A 163 -2.99 3.46 -3.91
N PRO A 164 -3.19 3.08 -5.19
CA PRO A 164 -4.46 3.37 -5.83
C PRO A 164 -5.59 2.49 -5.29
N SER A 165 -5.27 1.26 -4.87
CA SER A 165 -6.25 0.38 -4.21
C SER A 165 -6.66 0.89 -2.83
N CYS A 166 -5.74 1.52 -2.09
CA CYS A 166 -6.01 2.03 -0.74
C CYS A 166 -6.81 3.35 -0.76
N LEU A 167 -6.50 4.25 -1.68
CA LEU A 167 -7.18 5.57 -1.74
C LEU A 167 -8.65 5.48 -2.13
N CYS A 168 -9.11 4.39 -2.75
CA CYS A 168 -10.55 4.14 -2.92
C CYS A 168 -11.31 4.03 -1.58
N PHE A 169 -10.62 3.89 -0.46
CA PHE A 169 -11.21 3.58 0.85
C PHE A 169 -10.80 4.53 1.99
N LEU A 170 -9.85 5.45 1.76
CA LEU A 170 -9.08 6.04 2.87
C LEU A 170 -8.74 7.52 2.68
N ALA A 171 -8.72 8.24 3.81
CA ALA A 171 -8.07 9.52 3.95
C ALA A 171 -6.58 9.31 4.34
N LEU A 172 -5.67 9.59 3.40
CA LEU A 172 -4.22 9.53 3.61
C LEU A 172 -3.64 10.94 3.71
N SER A 173 -2.90 11.23 4.78
CA SER A 173 -2.19 12.50 4.97
C SER A 173 -0.68 12.28 4.94
N LEU A 174 0.01 13.00 4.04
CA LEU A 174 1.46 12.89 3.83
C LEU A 174 2.23 14.05 4.47
N ASN A 175 3.55 13.90 4.56
CA ASN A 175 4.46 14.85 5.19
C ASN A 175 4.12 15.14 6.65
N ILE A 176 3.54 14.15 7.32
CA ILE A 176 3.21 14.23 8.73
C ILE A 176 4.21 13.37 9.51
N ILE A 177 5.00 14.03 10.34
CA ILE A 177 5.90 13.36 11.27
C ILE A 177 5.15 13.15 12.58
N TYR A 178 5.02 11.91 13.00
CA TYR A 178 4.54 11.55 14.32
C TYR A 178 5.57 11.92 15.40
N GLY A 179 5.11 12.55 16.49
CA GLY A 179 5.89 12.89 17.67
C GLY A 179 5.64 11.91 18.82
N SER A 180 4.48 12.05 19.47
CA SER A 180 4.10 11.31 20.67
C SER A 180 2.59 11.13 20.77
N LEU A 181 2.12 10.23 21.64
CA LEU A 181 0.71 10.18 22.03
C LEU A 181 0.44 11.23 23.10
N CYS A 182 -0.66 11.97 22.96
CA CYS A 182 -1.07 12.95 23.95
C CYS A 182 -2.52 12.68 24.39
N SER A 183 -2.74 12.75 25.69
CA SER A 183 -4.07 12.77 26.30
C SER A 183 -4.13 13.96 27.26
N SER A 184 -5.11 14.85 27.07
CA SER A 184 -5.33 16.01 27.94
C SER A 184 -6.67 15.86 28.65
N SER A 185 -6.78 16.35 29.89
CA SER A 185 -8.02 16.36 30.65
C SER A 185 -9.17 17.00 29.86
N GLY A 186 -10.18 16.21 29.49
CA GLY A 186 -11.35 16.65 28.71
C GLY A 186 -11.34 16.30 27.22
N HIS A 187 -10.26 15.71 26.69
CA HIS A 187 -10.17 15.26 25.28
C HIS A 187 -9.80 13.79 25.18
N GLY A 188 -10.17 13.16 24.07
CA GLY A 188 -9.73 11.80 23.72
C GLY A 188 -8.22 11.73 23.43
N TRP A 189 -7.72 10.53 23.12
CA TRP A 189 -6.33 10.34 22.69
C TRP A 189 -6.08 11.05 21.36
N ARG A 190 -4.97 11.78 21.28
CA ARG A 190 -4.49 12.50 20.10
C ARG A 190 -3.02 12.18 19.85
N ALA A 191 -2.51 12.63 18.71
CA ALA A 191 -1.11 12.51 18.35
C ALA A 191 -0.47 13.89 18.20
N GLU A 192 0.67 14.08 18.83
CA GLU A 192 1.56 15.19 18.50
C GLU A 192 2.13 14.94 17.10
N ILE A 193 1.99 15.92 16.21
CA ILE A 193 2.42 15.83 14.82
C ILE A 193 3.20 17.06 14.38
N ARG A 194 4.06 16.89 13.37
CA ARG A 194 4.75 17.98 12.68
C ARG A 194 4.46 17.96 11.18
N PRO A 195 4.22 19.12 10.54
CA PRO A 195 4.20 20.46 11.13
C PRO A 195 3.02 20.69 12.10
N SER A 196 3.23 21.54 13.11
CA SER A 196 2.20 21.90 14.09
C SER A 196 1.06 22.67 13.42
N GLY A 197 -0.17 22.43 13.84
CA GLY A 197 -1.38 23.06 13.26
C GLY A 197 -1.95 22.34 12.05
N HIS A 198 -1.41 21.17 11.67
CA HIS A 198 -2.04 20.32 10.67
C HIS A 198 -3.36 19.75 11.22
N PRO A 199 -4.49 19.73 10.47
CA PRO A 199 -5.82 19.34 10.99
C PRO A 199 -5.90 17.97 11.68
N VAL A 200 -4.98 17.06 11.36
CA VAL A 200 -4.86 15.74 12.01
C VAL A 200 -4.47 15.85 13.50
N SER A 201 -3.91 16.97 13.96
CA SER A 201 -3.59 17.17 15.39
C SER A 201 -4.83 17.18 16.27
N ASP A 202 -5.98 17.56 15.70
CA ASP A 202 -7.27 17.59 16.39
C ASP A 202 -8.05 16.28 16.22
N PHE A 203 -7.48 15.31 15.49
CA PHE A 203 -8.11 14.01 15.31
C PHE A 203 -7.93 13.16 16.58
N GLU A 204 -9.02 13.00 17.31
CA GLU A 204 -9.12 12.05 18.41
C GLU A 204 -9.37 10.63 17.88
N PHE A 205 -8.67 9.64 18.46
CA PHE A 205 -8.78 8.24 18.08
C PHE A 205 -8.89 7.31 19.30
N ASP A 206 -9.47 6.14 19.06
CA ASP A 206 -9.64 5.09 20.07
C ASP A 206 -8.61 3.97 19.88
N VAL A 207 -8.07 3.85 18.66
CA VAL A 207 -7.07 2.85 18.28
C VAL A 207 -5.90 3.52 17.56
N VAL A 208 -4.67 3.16 17.94
CA VAL A 208 -3.44 3.55 17.22
C VAL A 208 -2.68 2.32 16.75
N ILE A 209 -2.19 2.36 15.51
CA ILE A 209 -1.41 1.29 14.89
C ILE A 209 -0.06 1.86 14.43
N GLY A 210 1.03 1.37 15.03
CA GLY A 210 2.40 1.65 14.58
C GLY A 210 2.80 0.74 13.41
N ALA A 211 2.89 1.29 12.20
CA ALA A 211 3.27 0.61 10.96
C ALA A 211 4.39 1.34 10.18
N ASP A 212 5.19 2.14 10.87
CA ASP A 212 6.25 3.03 10.34
C ASP A 212 7.64 2.36 10.31
N GLY A 213 7.69 1.06 10.59
CA GLY A 213 8.84 0.20 10.43
C GLY A 213 9.88 0.31 11.56
N ARG A 214 11.05 -0.30 11.36
CA ARG A 214 12.04 -0.52 12.44
C ARG A 214 12.50 0.75 13.17
N ARG A 215 12.43 1.95 12.59
CA ARG A 215 13.03 3.14 13.23
C ARG A 215 12.12 3.81 14.27
N SER A 216 10.91 3.31 14.46
CA SER A 216 9.94 3.90 15.38
C SER A 216 9.13 2.80 16.07
N THR A 217 8.79 3.03 17.33
CA THR A 217 7.94 2.17 18.14
C THR A 217 7.19 3.08 19.08
N LEU A 218 5.88 2.87 19.16
CA LEU A 218 5.05 3.53 20.16
C LEU A 218 5.62 3.27 21.57
N ASP A 219 5.54 4.28 22.42
CA ASP A 219 6.00 4.16 23.80
C ASP A 219 5.29 3.01 24.53
N GLY A 220 6.00 2.36 25.46
CA GLY A 220 5.50 1.20 26.20
C GLY A 220 5.77 -0.16 25.54
N PHE A 221 6.17 -0.23 24.28
CA PHE A 221 6.51 -1.48 23.60
C PHE A 221 8.01 -1.79 23.67
N ARG A 222 8.39 -2.77 24.50
CA ARG A 222 9.78 -3.25 24.59
C ARG A 222 10.16 -4.10 23.37
N ARG A 223 11.33 -3.83 22.79
CA ARG A 223 11.90 -4.63 21.72
C ARG A 223 12.81 -5.72 22.25
N LYS A 224 12.72 -6.91 21.68
CA LYS A 224 13.70 -7.98 21.88
C LYS A 224 14.72 -7.90 20.74
N GLU A 225 15.96 -7.63 21.09
CA GLU A 225 17.06 -7.65 20.14
C GLU A 225 17.69 -9.05 20.10
N PHE A 226 17.74 -9.65 18.91
CA PHE A 226 18.47 -10.90 18.68
C PHE A 226 19.76 -10.59 17.94
N ARG A 227 20.89 -10.78 18.62
CA ARG A 227 22.22 -10.59 18.03
C ARG A 227 22.79 -11.92 17.58
N GLY A 228 22.76 -12.16 16.28
CA GLY A 228 23.40 -13.31 15.65
C GLY A 228 24.86 -13.04 15.26
N LYS A 229 25.41 -13.92 14.40
CA LYS A 229 26.70 -13.67 13.73
C LYS A 229 26.59 -12.41 12.85
N LEU A 230 27.72 -11.74 12.65
CA LEU A 230 27.79 -10.62 11.71
C LEU A 230 27.30 -11.07 10.33
N ALA A 231 26.32 -10.35 9.79
CA ALA A 231 25.74 -10.57 8.48
C ALA A 231 25.52 -9.21 7.81
N ILE A 232 26.09 -9.05 6.62
CA ILE A 232 25.95 -7.85 5.78
C ILE A 232 25.21 -8.27 4.52
N ALA A 233 24.16 -7.54 4.17
CA ALA A 233 23.37 -7.76 2.97
C ALA A 233 23.53 -6.56 2.04
N ILE A 234 23.77 -6.83 0.76
CA ILE A 234 23.86 -5.82 -0.31
C ILE A 234 22.67 -6.03 -1.25
N THR A 235 21.95 -4.96 -1.55
CA THR A 235 20.87 -4.96 -2.55
C THR A 235 21.24 -4.03 -3.69
N ALA A 236 21.19 -4.54 -4.92
CA ALA A 236 21.45 -3.77 -6.14
C ALA A 236 20.23 -3.79 -7.06
N ASN A 237 19.98 -2.70 -7.78
CA ASN A 237 18.91 -2.60 -8.77
C ASN A 237 19.53 -2.14 -10.09
N PHE A 238 19.31 -2.91 -11.15
CA PHE A 238 19.75 -2.58 -12.52
C PHE A 238 18.55 -2.17 -13.37
N VAL A 239 18.79 -1.38 -14.41
CA VAL A 239 17.73 -0.96 -15.35
C VAL A 239 17.32 -2.16 -16.20
N ASN A 240 16.07 -2.60 -16.08
CA ASN A 240 15.47 -3.62 -16.94
C ASN A 240 14.82 -2.96 -18.17
N ARG A 241 15.39 -3.16 -19.36
CA ARG A 241 14.88 -2.60 -20.63
C ARG A 241 13.78 -3.44 -21.28
N ASN A 242 13.41 -4.57 -20.69
CA ASN A 242 12.38 -5.50 -21.17
C ASN A 242 12.69 -6.05 -22.58
N THR A 243 13.98 -6.23 -22.92
CA THR A 243 14.39 -6.89 -24.15
C THR A 243 14.14 -8.40 -24.10
N THR A 244 14.04 -9.04 -25.25
CA THR A 244 13.90 -10.51 -25.35
C THR A 244 15.06 -11.25 -24.68
N ALA A 245 16.26 -10.67 -24.70
CA ALA A 245 17.44 -11.24 -24.04
C ALA A 245 17.29 -11.20 -22.51
N GLU A 246 16.95 -10.04 -21.94
CA GLU A 246 16.70 -9.88 -20.50
C GLU A 246 15.56 -10.77 -20.02
N ALA A 247 14.51 -10.94 -20.84
CA ALA A 247 13.37 -11.79 -20.50
C ALA A 247 13.73 -13.28 -20.39
N LYS A 248 14.75 -13.76 -21.10
CA LYS A 248 15.19 -15.17 -21.11
C LYS A 248 16.05 -15.57 -19.92
N VAL A 249 16.72 -14.62 -19.26
CA VAL A 249 17.59 -14.92 -18.09
C VAL A 249 16.74 -15.49 -16.95
N GLU A 250 17.12 -16.60 -16.34
CA GLU A 250 16.32 -17.18 -15.24
C GLU A 250 16.46 -16.40 -13.93
N GLU A 251 15.42 -16.44 -13.10
CA GLU A 251 15.45 -15.86 -11.76
C GLU A 251 16.13 -16.80 -10.77
N ILE A 252 16.73 -16.22 -9.73
CA ILE A 252 17.36 -16.95 -8.64
C ILE A 252 16.52 -16.69 -7.39
N SER A 253 15.63 -17.62 -7.03
CA SER A 253 14.67 -17.51 -5.92
C SER A 253 15.32 -17.50 -4.51
N GLY A 254 16.64 -17.65 -4.44
CA GLY A 254 17.41 -17.70 -3.21
C GLY A 254 18.30 -18.93 -3.20
N VAL A 255 19.54 -18.78 -3.64
CA VAL A 255 20.57 -19.83 -3.56
C VAL A 255 21.44 -19.55 -2.35
N ALA A 256 21.60 -20.55 -1.48
CA ALA A 256 22.45 -20.46 -0.29
C ALA A 256 23.67 -21.37 -0.44
N PHE A 257 24.79 -20.96 0.14
CA PHE A 257 26.09 -21.63 0.07
C PHE A 257 25.99 -23.11 0.43
N ILE A 258 25.21 -23.42 1.46
CA ILE A 258 25.03 -24.78 1.96
C ILE A 258 24.49 -25.72 0.87
N PHE A 259 23.65 -25.22 -0.04
CA PHE A 259 23.03 -26.02 -1.10
C PHE A 259 23.77 -25.96 -2.43
N ASN A 260 24.57 -24.93 -2.69
CA ASN A 260 25.28 -24.76 -3.95
C ASN A 260 26.71 -24.26 -3.75
N GLN A 261 27.52 -25.05 -3.04
CA GLN A 261 28.89 -24.69 -2.70
C GLN A 261 29.74 -24.43 -3.94
N LYS A 262 29.56 -25.25 -4.99
CA LYS A 262 30.30 -25.12 -6.25
C LYS A 262 30.17 -23.71 -6.84
N PHE A 263 28.96 -23.20 -7.00
CA PHE A 263 28.71 -21.85 -7.51
C PHE A 263 29.43 -20.76 -6.71
N PHE A 264 29.38 -20.81 -5.37
CA PHE A 264 30.02 -19.78 -4.55
C PHE A 264 31.55 -19.90 -4.47
N LEU A 265 32.08 -21.11 -4.58
CA LEU A 265 33.52 -21.33 -4.65
C LEU A 265 34.09 -20.80 -5.98
N GLU A 266 33.41 -21.09 -7.09
CA GLU A 266 33.74 -20.56 -8.42
C GLU A 266 33.64 -19.03 -8.45
N LEU A 267 32.55 -18.45 -7.91
CA LEU A 267 32.40 -16.99 -7.80
C LEU A 267 33.58 -16.35 -7.06
N LYS A 268 34.03 -16.99 -5.96
CA LYS A 268 35.16 -16.49 -5.17
C LYS A 268 36.47 -16.61 -5.93
N GLU A 269 36.68 -17.69 -6.67
CA GLU A 269 37.87 -17.89 -7.50
C GLU A 269 37.95 -16.83 -8.60
N ASP A 270 36.83 -16.57 -9.28
CA ASP A 270 36.78 -15.66 -10.43
C ASP A 270 36.80 -14.17 -10.03
N THR A 271 36.19 -13.81 -8.89
CA THR A 271 35.96 -12.39 -8.52
C THR A 271 36.64 -11.96 -7.23
N GLY A 272 37.14 -12.90 -6.42
CA GLY A 272 37.60 -12.65 -5.05
C GLY A 272 36.48 -12.45 -4.03
N GLU A 273 35.21 -12.36 -4.47
CA GLU A 273 34.07 -12.08 -3.60
C GLU A 273 33.51 -13.35 -2.94
N SER A 274 33.23 -13.28 -1.63
CA SER A 274 32.65 -14.40 -0.90
C SER A 274 31.22 -14.11 -0.45
N GLY A 275 30.27 -14.88 -0.99
CA GLY A 275 28.86 -14.78 -0.68
C GLY A 275 28.36 -15.96 0.15
N LYS A 276 27.31 -15.72 0.96
CA LYS A 276 26.57 -16.80 1.63
C LYS A 276 25.27 -17.12 0.93
N ASN A 277 24.54 -16.09 0.47
CA ASN A 277 23.28 -16.25 -0.22
C ASN A 277 23.21 -15.25 -1.39
N VAL A 278 22.51 -15.62 -2.46
CA VAL A 278 22.19 -14.72 -3.58
C VAL A 278 20.74 -14.93 -4.03
N ALA A 279 20.06 -13.85 -4.36
CA ALA A 279 18.73 -13.88 -4.97
C ALA A 279 18.65 -12.82 -6.07
N VAL A 280 17.98 -13.14 -7.17
CA VAL A 280 17.80 -12.28 -8.33
C VAL A 280 16.36 -12.42 -8.81
N GLY A 281 15.62 -11.33 -8.84
CA GLY A 281 14.27 -11.24 -9.42
C GLY A 281 14.21 -10.17 -10.50
N LYS A 282 13.24 -10.27 -11.42
CA LYS A 282 13.06 -9.33 -12.56
C LYS A 282 12.12 -8.15 -12.30
#